data_AF-A0A537NPA2-F1
#
_entry.id   AF-A0A537NPA2-F1
#
_cell.length_a   1.000
_cell.length_b   1.000
_cell.length_c   1.000
_cell.angle_alpha   90.00
_cell.angle_beta   90.00
_cell.angle_gamma   90.00
#
_symmetry.space_group_name_H-M   'P 1'
#
loop_
_entity.id
_entity.type
_entity.pdbx_description
1 polymer ?
#
loop_
_entity_poly.entity_id
_entity_poly.type
_entity_poly.pdbx_seq_one_letter_code
_entity_poly.pdbx_strand_id
1 'polypeptide(L)'
;GKGASAFLLLSGDADVWVSKGEERVQVALAGPGAFLGELAMIAGLAYSVNVTAKIPVTATRISREMFMRVVGEFPDFGTHVMSALSRKLAGSIKDFDRVRHLFENAPSFPKS
;
A
#
# COMPACT_ATOMS: atom_id res chain seq x y z
N GLY A 1 -10.21 9.46 1.74
CA GLY A 1 -9.60 10.77 2.05
C GLY A 1 -8.33 10.95 1.26
N LYS A 2 -7.89 12.19 1.00
CA LYS A 2 -6.56 12.44 0.39
C LYS A 2 -5.47 11.84 1.28
N GLY A 3 -4.48 11.17 0.68
CA GLY A 3 -3.34 10.58 1.38
C GLY A 3 -2.40 11.64 1.94
N ALA A 4 -2.65 12.07 3.18
CA ALA A 4 -1.84 13.10 3.85
C ALA A 4 -0.89 12.52 4.91
N SER A 5 -1.02 11.23 5.23
CA SER A 5 -0.20 10.56 6.25
C SER A 5 -0.05 9.08 5.93
N ALA A 6 1.02 8.50 6.45
CA ALA A 6 1.23 7.07 6.49
C ALA A 6 1.29 6.61 7.94
N PHE A 7 1.15 5.31 8.16
CA PHE A 7 1.11 4.72 9.49
C PHE A 7 2.08 3.56 9.57
N LEU A 8 2.97 3.61 10.55
CA LEU A 8 3.86 2.50 10.91
C LEU A 8 3.22 1.72 12.05
N LEU A 9 2.90 0.44 11.81
CA LEU A 9 2.38 -0.44 12.87
C LEU A 9 3.52 -0.83 13.82
N LEU A 10 3.33 -0.59 15.12
CA LEU A 10 4.27 -0.95 16.18
C LEU A 10 3.87 -2.25 16.88
N SER A 11 2.58 -2.51 17.01
CA SER A 11 2.03 -3.73 17.61
C SER A 11 0.63 -4.03 17.05
N GLY A 12 0.22 -5.29 17.18
CA GLY A 12 -1.07 -5.80 16.72
C GLY A 12 -1.11 -6.11 15.23
N ASP A 13 -2.28 -6.56 14.77
CA ASP A 13 -2.54 -6.97 13.39
C ASP A 13 -3.77 -6.26 12.80
N ALA A 14 -3.73 -6.00 11.50
CA ALA A 14 -4.80 -5.37 10.75
C ALA A 14 -5.05 -6.08 9.41
N ASP A 15 -6.32 -6.25 9.05
CA ASP A 15 -6.71 -6.68 7.72
C ASP A 15 -6.67 -5.48 6.76
N VAL A 16 -6.00 -5.66 5.62
CA VAL A 16 -5.99 -4.72 4.51
C VAL A 16 -6.94 -5.25 3.44
N TRP A 17 -7.87 -4.41 2.98
CA TRP A 17 -8.97 -4.86 2.11
C TRP A 17 -9.43 -3.77 1.14
N VAL A 18 -10.08 -4.18 0.05
CA VAL A 18 -10.72 -3.30 -0.94
C VAL A 18 -12.21 -3.60 -1.03
N SER A 19 -13.02 -2.59 -1.36
CA SER A 19 -14.45 -2.80 -1.66
C SER A 19 -14.62 -3.33 -3.07
N LYS A 20 -15.41 -4.40 -3.22
CA LYS A 20 -15.89 -4.90 -4.51
C LYS A 20 -17.41 -4.97 -4.46
N GLY A 21 -18.07 -3.87 -4.84
CA GLY A 21 -19.51 -3.70 -4.56
C GLY A 21 -19.75 -3.63 -3.05
N GLU A 22 -20.61 -4.50 -2.54
CA GLU A 22 -20.90 -4.61 -1.09
C GLU A 22 -19.92 -5.52 -0.34
N GLU A 23 -19.09 -6.28 -1.06
CA GLU A 23 -18.15 -7.22 -0.45
C GLU A 23 -16.82 -6.56 -0.07
N ARG A 24 -16.27 -6.97 1.09
CA ARG A 24 -14.90 -6.67 1.49
C ARG A 24 -13.99 -7.81 1.05
N VAL A 25 -13.06 -7.50 0.15
CA VAL A 25 -12.06 -8.47 -0.31
C VAL A 25 -10.75 -8.19 0.42
N GLN A 26 -10.31 -9.13 1.26
CA GLN A 26 -9.02 -9.04 1.92
C GLN A 26 -7.90 -9.20 0.88
N VAL A 27 -6.93 -8.29 0.92
CA VAL A 27 -5.79 -8.28 -0.01
C VAL A 27 -4.46 -8.51 0.71
N ALA A 28 -4.38 -8.23 2.01
CA ALA A 28 -3.21 -8.53 2.83
C ALA A 28 -3.55 -8.56 4.33
N LEU A 29 -2.62 -9.11 5.12
CA LEU A 29 -2.54 -8.93 6.57
C LEU A 29 -1.33 -8.03 6.88
N ALA A 30 -1.53 -7.03 7.72
CA ALA A 30 -0.47 -6.12 8.16
C ALA A 30 -0.20 -6.33 9.65
N GLY A 31 1.07 -6.52 10.00
CA GLY A 31 1.55 -6.64 11.37
C GLY A 31 2.61 -5.59 11.73
N PRO A 32 3.33 -5.77 12.85
CA PRO A 32 4.39 -4.85 13.26
C PRO A 32 5.45 -4.63 12.18
N GLY A 33 5.85 -3.38 11.98
CA GLY A 33 6.77 -2.96 10.92
C GLY A 33 6.10 -2.65 9.58
N ALA A 34 4.82 -2.98 9.39
CA ALA A 34 4.09 -2.61 8.19
C ALA A 34 3.94 -1.08 8.09
N PHE A 35 4.32 -0.53 6.94
CA PHE A 35 4.12 0.88 6.62
C PHE A 35 2.96 1.02 5.63
N LEU A 36 1.87 1.64 6.08
CA LEU A 36 0.59 1.69 5.40
C LEU A 36 0.28 3.10 4.91
N GLY A 37 -0.20 3.21 3.67
CA GLY A 37 -0.58 4.51 3.07
C GLY A 37 0.61 5.34 2.58
N GLU A 38 1.80 4.74 2.53
CA GLU A 38 3.06 5.36 2.15
C GLU A 38 3.02 5.92 0.73
N LEU A 39 2.50 5.17 -0.24
CA LEU A 39 2.38 5.62 -1.62
C LEU A 39 1.40 6.78 -1.74
N ALA A 40 0.26 6.69 -1.04
CA ALA A 40 -0.73 7.77 -1.05
C ALA A 40 -0.16 9.06 -0.45
N MET A 41 0.56 8.97 0.68
CA MET A 41 1.24 10.10 1.31
C MET A 41 2.29 10.76 0.39
N ILE A 42 3.15 9.95 -0.22
CA ILE A 42 4.29 10.43 -1.02
C ILE A 42 3.83 10.99 -2.36
N ALA A 43 2.99 10.25 -3.07
CA ALA A 43 2.47 10.66 -4.38
C ALA A 43 1.32 11.67 -4.27
N GLY A 44 0.79 11.94 -3.07
CA GLY A 44 -0.37 12.83 -2.89
C GLY A 44 -1.66 12.28 -3.50
N LEU A 45 -1.79 10.95 -3.54
CA LEU A 45 -2.93 10.24 -4.12
C LEU A 45 -3.99 9.93 -3.06
N ALA A 46 -5.17 9.48 -3.49
CA ALA A 46 -6.13 8.87 -2.57
C ALA A 46 -5.59 7.52 -2.03
N TYR A 47 -6.01 7.13 -0.82
CA TYR A 47 -5.77 5.77 -0.36
C TYR A 47 -6.48 4.76 -1.26
N SER A 48 -5.76 3.73 -1.69
CA SER A 48 -6.26 2.68 -2.59
C SER A 48 -6.86 1.48 -1.86
N VAL A 49 -6.61 1.37 -0.55
CA VAL A 49 -7.05 0.26 0.29
C VAL A 49 -7.61 0.79 1.61
N ASN A 50 -8.47 0.00 2.23
CA ASN A 50 -8.93 0.17 3.58
C ASN A 50 -8.13 -0.72 4.53
N VAL A 51 -8.03 -0.31 5.79
CA VAL A 51 -7.33 -1.05 6.83
C VAL A 51 -8.22 -1.13 8.05
N THR A 52 -8.36 -2.32 8.63
CA THR A 52 -9.17 -2.54 9.84
C THR A 52 -8.39 -3.38 10.82
N ALA A 53 -8.21 -2.86 12.04
CA ALA A 53 -7.56 -3.59 13.12
C ALA A 53 -8.34 -4.86 13.44
N LYS A 54 -7.63 -6.00 13.57
CA LYS A 54 -8.22 -7.28 14.01
C LYS A 54 -8.14 -7.46 15.52
N ILE A 55 -7.08 -6.92 16.08
CA ILE A 55 -6.77 -6.86 17.50
C ILE A 55 -6.33 -5.43 17.83
N PRO A 56 -6.21 -5.05 19.12
CA PRO A 56 -5.67 -3.75 19.47
C PRO A 56 -4.33 -3.48 18.77
N VAL A 57 -4.25 -2.36 18.06
CA VAL A 57 -3.05 -1.94 17.32
C VAL A 57 -2.47 -0.66 17.92
N THR A 58 -1.15 -0.58 17.96
CA THR A 58 -0.45 0.69 18.17
C THR A 58 0.24 1.07 16.87
N ALA A 59 0.09 2.31 16.43
CA ALA A 59 0.72 2.79 15.22
C ALA A 59 1.22 4.23 15.37
N THR A 60 2.35 4.53 14.73
CA THR A 60 2.86 5.90 14.60
C THR A 60 2.34 6.50 13.31
N ARG A 61 1.66 7.64 13.43
CA ARG A 61 1.29 8.46 12.27
C ARG A 61 2.47 9.30 11.82
N ILE A 62 2.81 9.20 10.55
CA ILE A 62 3.86 9.98 9.90
C ILE A 62 3.18 10.93 8.90
N SER A 63 3.35 12.24 9.07
CA SER A 63 2.86 13.21 8.10
C SER A 63 3.80 13.29 6.88
N ARG A 64 3.26 13.71 5.74
CA ARG A 64 4.10 13.96 4.55
C ARG A 64 5.22 14.95 4.84
N GLU A 65 4.93 16.03 5.56
CA GLU A 65 5.94 17.05 5.90
C GLU A 65 7.09 16.45 6.72
N MET A 66 6.77 15.70 7.79
CA MET A 66 7.78 15.04 8.62
C MET A 66 8.61 14.06 7.79
N PHE A 67 7.97 13.26 6.95
CA PHE A 67 8.66 12.31 6.08
C PHE A 67 9.63 13.02 5.12
N MET A 68 9.18 14.06 4.42
CA MET A 68 10.01 14.82 3.48
C MET A 68 11.18 15.52 4.19
N ARG A 69 10.96 16.01 5.41
CA ARG A 69 12.02 16.59 6.26
C ARG A 69 13.11 15.56 6.57
N VAL A 70 12.73 14.39 7.09
CA VAL A 70 13.69 13.33 7.46
C VAL A 70 14.44 12.82 6.23
N VAL A 71 13.76 12.64 5.09
CA VAL A 71 14.42 12.23 3.83
C VAL A 71 15.42 13.28 3.36
N GLY A 72 15.15 14.58 3.56
CA GLY A 72 16.07 15.67 3.23
C GLY A 72 17.25 15.82 4.20
N GLU A 73 17.01 15.62 5.50
CA GLU A 73 18.04 15.74 6.55
C GLU A 73 18.98 14.54 6.60
N PHE A 74 18.53 13.36 6.18
CA PHE A 74 19.28 12.11 6.22
C PHE A 74 19.32 11.44 4.82
N PRO A 75 20.26 11.83 3.94
CA PRO A 75 20.30 11.36 2.54
C PRO A 75 20.40 9.85 2.38
N ASP A 76 21.15 9.18 3.26
CA ASP A 76 21.29 7.72 3.24
C ASP A 76 19.95 7.04 3.56
N PHE A 77 19.22 7.54 4.56
CA PHE A 77 17.88 7.07 4.89
C PHE A 77 16.91 7.31 3.72
N GLY A 78 16.94 8.51 3.14
CA GLY A 78 16.14 8.85 1.97
C GLY A 78 16.33 7.88 0.80
N THR A 79 17.58 7.52 0.51
CA THR A 79 17.92 6.56 -0.56
C THR A 79 17.35 5.18 -0.29
N HIS A 80 17.47 4.66 0.93
CA HIS A 80 16.92 3.36 1.32
C HIS A 80 15.39 3.33 1.19
N VAL A 81 14.73 4.39 1.64
CA VAL A 81 13.27 4.52 1.58
C VAL A 81 12.78 4.58 0.14
N MET A 82 13.38 5.43 -0.70
CA MET A 82 13.03 5.50 -2.12
C MET A 82 13.25 4.17 -2.83
N SER A 83 14.34 3.47 -2.53
CA SER A 83 14.62 2.13 -3.06
C SER A 83 13.53 1.11 -2.66
N ALA A 84 13.07 1.14 -1.41
CA ALA A 84 11.98 0.28 -0.94
C ALA A 84 10.65 0.57 -1.65
N LEU A 85 10.33 1.85 -1.85
CA LEU A 85 9.13 2.28 -2.57
C LEU A 85 9.17 1.90 -4.05
N SER A 86 10.32 2.08 -4.70
CA SER A 86 10.53 1.65 -6.09
C SER A 86 10.32 0.15 -6.24
N ARG A 87 10.80 -0.67 -5.29
CA ARG A 87 10.54 -2.12 -5.30
C ARG A 87 9.06 -2.44 -5.14
N LYS A 88 8.35 -1.76 -4.24
CA LYS A 88 6.92 -1.98 -4.03
C LYS A 88 6.12 -1.61 -5.29
N LEU A 89 6.43 -0.49 -5.92
CA LEU A 89 5.82 -0.06 -7.19
C LEU A 89 6.12 -1.05 -8.32
N ALA A 90 7.38 -1.48 -8.47
CA ALA A 90 7.76 -2.46 -9.48
C ALA A 90 7.06 -3.81 -9.29
N GLY A 91 6.85 -4.23 -8.03
CA GLY A 91 6.04 -5.41 -7.70
C GLY A 91 4.60 -5.26 -8.19
N SER A 92 3.95 -4.15 -7.86
CA SER A 92 2.57 -3.90 -8.31
C SER A 92 2.44 -3.84 -9.83
N ILE A 93 3.39 -3.21 -10.55
CA ILE A 93 3.38 -3.19 -12.03
C ILE A 93 3.48 -4.60 -12.60
N LYS A 94 4.36 -5.45 -12.05
CA LYS A 94 4.49 -6.86 -12.47
C LYS A 94 3.21 -7.65 -12.23
N ASP A 95 2.51 -7.41 -11.13
CA ASP A 95 1.22 -8.05 -10.86
C ASP A 95 0.16 -7.62 -11.88
N PHE A 96 0.14 -6.33 -12.26
CA PHE A 96 -0.73 -5.82 -13.33
C PHE A 96 -0.41 -6.45 -14.70
N ASP A 97 0.86 -6.56 -15.06
CA ASP A 97 1.28 -7.21 -16.32
C ASP A 97 0.87 -8.68 -16.35
N ARG A 98 0.98 -9.38 -15.21
CA ARG A 98 0.53 -10.76 -15.10
C ARG A 98 -0.98 -10.89 -15.32
N VAL A 99 -1.78 -9.99 -14.74
CA VAL A 99 -3.24 -9.98 -14.95
C VAL A 99 -3.57 -9.67 -16.41
N ARG A 100 -2.91 -8.69 -17.03
CA ARG A 100 -3.08 -8.37 -18.45
C ARG A 100 -2.77 -9.58 -19.33
N HIS A 101 -1.66 -10.26 -19.09
CA HIS A 101 -1.30 -11.48 -19.81
C HIS A 101 -2.32 -12.61 -19.63
N LEU A 102 -2.95 -12.73 -18.46
CA LEU A 102 -4.02 -13.71 -18.25
C LEU A 102 -5.26 -13.37 -19.09
N PHE A 103 -5.62 -12.09 -19.24
CA PHE A 103 -6.72 -11.67 -20.11
C PHE A 103 -6.41 -11.88 -21.60
N GLU A 104 -5.20 -11.57 -22.05
CA GLU A 104 -4.79 -11.72 -23.45
C GLU A 104 -4.71 -13.18 -23.89
N ASN A 105 -4.39 -14.09 -22.96
CA ASN A 105 -4.28 -15.52 -23.23
C ASN A 105 -5.51 -16.32 -22.77
N ALA A 106 -6.57 -15.65 -22.28
CA ALA A 106 -7.80 -16.33 -21.92
C ALA A 106 -8.55 -16.77 -23.19
N PRO A 107 -9.00 -18.04 -23.29
CA PRO A 107 -9.85 -18.45 -24.40
C PRO A 107 -11.15 -17.64 -24.38
N SER A 108 -11.56 -17.15 -25.56
CA SER A 108 -12.83 -16.42 -25.73
C SER A 108 -14.00 -17.22 -25.14
N PHE A 109 -14.79 -16.59 -24.28
CA PHE A 109 -15.98 -17.19 -23.70
C PHE A 109 -16.89 -17.76 -24.80
N PRO A 110 -17.42 -19.00 -24.67
CA PRO A 110 -18.37 -19.53 -25.63
C PRO A 110 -19.60 -18.63 -25.61
N LYS A 111 -19.96 -18.06 -26.76
CA LYS A 111 -21.25 -17.38 -26.93
C LYS A 111 -22.35 -18.43 -26.86
N SER A 112 -23.18 -18.38 -25.82
CA SER A 112 -24.48 -19.05 -25.77
C SER A 112 -25.51 -18.26 -26.55
#